data_AF-A0A4R3ETD7-F1
#
_entry.id   AF-A0A4R3ETD7-F1
#
_cell.length_a   1.000
_cell.length_b   1.000
_cell.length_c   1.000
_cell.angle_alpha   90.00
_cell.angle_beta   90.00
_cell.angle_gamma   90.00
#
_symmetry.space_group_name_H-M   'P 1'
#
loop_
_entity.id
_entity.type
_entity.pdbx_description
1 polymer ?
#
loop_
_entity_poly.entity_id
_entity_poly.type
_entity_poly.pdbx_seq_one_letter_code
_entity_poly.pdbx_strand_id
1 'polypeptide(L)' 'MAVATEIAEEIRAKIKAGTGLNASAGISYNKFLAKMASDLNKPNGQAVITPKNGPAFVAALPVK' A
#
# COMPACT_ATOMS: atom_id res chain seq x y z
N MET A 1 0.59 -6.53 12.22
CA MET A 1 1.49 -6.90 11.10
C MET A 1 2.62 -5.90 11.06
N ALA A 2 3.62 -6.02 11.94
CA ALA A 2 4.74 -5.08 11.99
C ALA A 2 5.68 -5.27 10.78
N VAL A 3 5.98 -6.53 10.45
CA VAL A 3 6.95 -6.92 9.42
C VAL A 3 6.66 -6.36 8.01
N ALA A 4 5.43 -6.48 7.50
CA ALA A 4 5.13 -6.04 6.13
C ALA A 4 5.15 -4.52 5.95
N THR A 5 4.75 -3.77 6.98
CA THR A 5 4.77 -2.31 6.99
C THR A 5 6.20 -1.78 7.08
N GLU A 6 7.04 -2.40 7.91
CA GLU A 6 8.48 -2.10 8.03
C GLU A 6 9.23 -2.40 6.72
N ILE A 7 9.00 -3.56 6.10
CA ILE A 7 9.62 -3.90 4.81
C ILE A 7 9.22 -2.89 3.73
N ALA A 8 7.96 -2.47 3.68
CA ALA A 8 7.51 -1.46 2.71
C ALA A 8 8.19 -0.10 2.94
N GLU A 9 8.41 0.29 4.20
CA GLU A 9 9.14 1.50 4.55
C GLU A 9 10.61 1.40 4.12
N GLU A 10 11.27 0.28 4.40
CA GLU A 10 12.66 0.03 3.99
C GLU A 10 12.84 0.10 2.46
N ILE A 11 11.94 -0.53 1.71
CA ILE A 11 11.96 -0.48 0.23
C ILE A 11 11.79 0.96 -0.25
N ARG A 12 10.85 1.72 0.31
CA ARG A 12 10.63 3.12 -0.07
C ARG A 12 11.84 3.99 0.27
N ALA A 13 12.47 3.79 1.43
CA ALA A 13 13.69 4.47 1.81
C ALA A 13 14.85 4.15 0.84
N LYS A 14 15.01 2.87 0.45
CA LYS A 14 16.00 2.45 -0.56
C LYS A 14 15.75 3.08 -1.93
N ILE A 15 14.50 3.16 -2.38
CA ILE A 15 14.15 3.85 -3.64
C ILE A 15 14.53 5.33 -3.54
N LYS A 16 14.19 6.00 -2.43
CA LYS A 16 14.53 7.42 -2.23
C LYS A 16 16.04 7.65 -2.23
N ALA A 17 16.79 6.81 -1.54
CA ALA A 17 18.24 6.91 -1.47
C ALA A 17 18.91 6.65 -2.84
N GLY A 18 18.44 5.64 -3.59
CA GLY A 18 19.04 5.27 -4.87
C GLY A 18 18.61 6.12 -6.07
N THR A 19 17.45 6.77 -6.00
CA THR A 19 16.87 7.47 -7.18
C THR A 19 16.54 8.94 -6.92
N GLY A 20 16.49 9.39 -5.66
CA GLY A 20 15.98 10.71 -5.29
C GLY A 20 14.45 10.84 -5.38
N LEU A 21 13.74 9.82 -5.89
CA LEU A 21 12.30 9.84 -6.08
C LEU A 21 11.55 9.32 -4.86
N ASN A 22 10.38 9.89 -4.59
CA ASN A 22 9.46 9.37 -3.57
C ASN A 22 8.64 8.21 -4.15
N ALA A 23 8.40 7.18 -3.34
CA ALA A 23 7.50 6.08 -3.67
C ALA A 23 6.35 6.00 -2.67
N SER A 24 5.21 5.46 -3.09
CA SER A 24 4.10 5.08 -2.20
C SER A 24 3.88 3.57 -2.29
N ALA A 25 3.40 2.95 -1.22
CA ALA A 25 3.24 1.50 -1.14
C ALA A 25 1.88 1.08 -0.59
N GLY A 26 1.31 0.02 -1.15
CA GLY A 26 0.10 -0.61 -0.63
C GLY A 26 0.38 -2.04 -0.18
N ILE A 27 -0.11 -2.40 1.00
CA ILE A 27 0.11 -3.71 1.60
C ILE A 27 -1.25 -4.41 1.78
N SER A 28 -1.37 -5.63 1.27
CA SER A 28 -2.54 -6.48 1.48
C SER A 28 -2.23 -7.94 1.19
N TYR A 29 -3.22 -8.82 1.34
CA TYR A 29 -3.12 -10.27 1.13
C TYR A 29 -3.31 -10.69 -0.35
N ASN A 30 -3.60 -9.74 -1.24
CA ASN A 30 -3.63 -9.96 -2.69
C ASN A 30 -3.22 -8.71 -3.46
N LYS A 31 -2.85 -8.88 -4.73
CA LYS A 31 -2.34 -7.81 -5.60
C LYS A 31 -3.37 -6.72 -5.90
N PHE A 32 -4.64 -7.08 -6.04
CA PHE A 32 -5.72 -6.13 -6.31
C PHE A 32 -5.86 -5.12 -5.16
N LEU A 33 -6.04 -5.61 -3.93
CA LEU A 33 -6.16 -4.77 -2.75
C LEU A 33 -4.86 -4.02 -2.44
N ALA A 34 -3.69 -4.63 -2.67
CA ALA A 34 -2.42 -3.92 -2.54
C ALA A 34 -2.31 -2.74 -3.52
N LYS A 35 -2.72 -2.91 -4.77
CA LYS A 35 -2.75 -1.82 -5.75
C LYS A 35 -3.70 -0.71 -5.32
N MET A 36 -4.88 -1.05 -4.84
CA MET A 36 -5.85 -0.06 -4.34
C MET A 36 -5.32 0.68 -3.12
N ALA A 37 -4.72 -0.04 -2.15
CA ALA A 37 -4.11 0.55 -0.97
C ALA A 37 -3.01 1.56 -1.31
N SER A 38 -2.20 1.29 -2.35
CA SER A 38 -1.08 2.16 -2.73
C SER A 38 -1.47 3.58 -3.13
N ASP A 39 -2.74 3.80 -3.47
CA ASP A 39 -3.26 5.11 -3.86
C ASP A 39 -3.81 5.91 -2.66
N LEU A 40 -4.17 5.26 -1.55
CA LEU A 40 -4.91 5.89 -0.43
C LEU A 40 -4.12 6.99 0.28
N ASN A 41 -2.81 6.79 0.46
CA ASN A 41 -1.93 7.70 1.21
C ASN A 41 -0.87 8.35 0.30
N LYS A 42 -1.19 8.57 -0.97
CA LYS A 42 -0.31 9.35 -1.85
C LYS A 42 -0.37 10.84 -1.49
N PRO A 43 0.74 11.60 -1.66
CA PRO A 43 2.06 11.16 -2.11
C PRO A 43 2.96 10.67 -0.95
N ASN A 44 4.00 9.89 -1.28
CA ASN A 44 5.04 9.42 -0.36
C ASN A 44 4.53 8.77 0.94
N GLY A 45 3.45 8.00 0.87
CA GLY A 45 2.89 7.29 2.03
C GLY A 45 2.72 5.80 1.76
N GLN A 46 2.27 5.08 2.80
CA GLN A 46 1.91 3.69 2.68
C GLN A 46 0.61 3.39 3.42
N ALA A 47 -0.15 2.41 2.94
CA ALA A 47 -1.42 2.00 3.51
C ALA A 47 -1.58 0.48 3.53
N VAL A 48 -2.35 -0.02 4.50
CA VAL A 48 -2.60 -1.45 4.69
C VAL A 48 -4.10 -1.70 4.59
N ILE A 49 -4.49 -2.62 3.71
CA ILE A 49 -5.86 -3.20 3.72
C ILE A 49 -5.74 -4.62 4.27
N THR A 50 -6.23 -4.82 5.49
CA THR A 50 -6.19 -6.11 6.18
C THR A 50 -7.27 -7.07 5.65
N PRO A 51 -7.14 -8.39 5.88
CA PRO A 51 -8.21 -9.35 5.56
C PRO A 51 -9.57 -8.99 6.18
N LYS A 52 -9.58 -8.39 7.38
CA LYS A 52 -10.80 -7.93 8.05
C LYS A 52 -11.49 -6.78 7.30
N ASN A 53 -10.71 -5.86 6.73
CA ASN A 53 -11.23 -4.65 6.09
C ASN A 53 -11.50 -4.85 4.58
N GLY A 54 -10.86 -5.85 3.96
CA GLY A 54 -10.95 -6.12 2.52
C GLY A 54 -12.38 -6.24 1.99
N PRO A 55 -13.27 -7.09 2.56
CA PRO A 55 -14.62 -7.27 2.04
C PRO A 55 -15.44 -5.98 1.98
N ALA A 56 -15.45 -5.19 3.06
CA ALA A 56 -16.17 -3.92 3.11
C ALA A 56 -15.59 -2.88 2.13
N PHE A 57 -14.26 -2.84 2.01
CA PHE A 57 -13.58 -1.97 1.05
C PHE A 57 -14.02 -2.29 -0.39
N VAL A 58 -14.00 -3.56 -0.79
CA VAL A 58 -14.39 -3.97 -2.15
C VAL A 58 -15.87 -3.70 -2.42
N ALA A 59 -16.75 -3.97 -1.46
CA ALA A 59 -18.19 -3.74 -1.61
C ALA A 59 -18.56 -2.27 -1.86
N ALA A 60 -17.71 -1.33 -1.42
CA ALA A 60 -17.91 0.10 -1.63
C ALA A 60 -17.34 0.64 -2.95
N LEU A 61 -16.57 -0.17 -3.71
CA LEU A 61 -15.97 0.29 -4.97
C LEU A 61 -17.02 0.33 -6.09
N PRO A 62 -17.02 1.40 -6.92
CA PRO A 62 -17.82 1.41 -8.13
C PRO A 62 -17.27 0.39 -9.12
N VAL A 63 -18.17 -0.36 -9.78
CA VAL A 63 -17.80 -1.19 -10.93
C VAL A 63 -17.77 -0.28 -12.16
N LYS A 64 -16.65 -0.29 -12.88
CA LYS A 64 -16.44 0.47 -14.12
C LYS A 64 -16.16 -0.49 -15.26
#